data_AF-E2AMQ4-F1
#
_entry.id   AF-E2AMQ4-F1
#
_cell.length_a   1.000
_cell.length_b   1.000
_cell.length_c   1.000
_cell.angle_alpha   90.00
_cell.angle_beta   90.00
_cell.angle_gamma   90.00
#
_symmetry.space_group_name_H-M   'P 1'
#
loop_
_entity.id
_entity.type
_entity.pdbx_description
1 polymer ?
#
loop_
_entity_poly.entity_id
_entity_poly.type
_entity_poly.pdbx_seq_one_letter_code
_entity_poly.pdbx_strand_id
1 'polypeptide(L)'
;IKVHKDMVPRLHKTNVVYKIDCADCDASYVGQTSRKLSTRISEHRLHIGRNTSSRSVITDHRLSYNHDFKWDDITVLDNEPNLYKRILSEVIFIKRQTNGLNFQTDTECLPDSY
;
A
#
# COMPACT_ATOMS: atom_id res chain seq x y z
N ILE A 1 -20.20 25.94 15.59
CA ILE A 1 -20.73 24.60 15.24
C ILE A 1 -19.61 23.84 14.53
N LYS A 2 -18.86 22.99 15.24
CA LYS A 2 -17.87 22.10 14.62
C LYS A 2 -18.65 20.94 14.02
N VAL A 3 -18.73 20.91 12.69
CA VAL A 3 -19.38 19.83 11.96
C VAL A 3 -18.46 18.61 12.12
N HIS A 4 -18.80 17.71 13.03
CA HIS A 4 -18.22 16.37 13.10
C HIS A 4 -18.64 15.67 11.81
N LYS A 5 -17.80 15.76 10.78
CA LYS A 5 -17.91 14.90 9.61
C LYS A 5 -17.54 13.52 10.11
N ASP A 6 -18.50 12.58 10.10
CA ASP A 6 -18.29 11.21 10.57
C ASP A 6 -16.93 10.69 10.07
N MET A 7 -16.03 10.40 11.01
CA MET A 7 -14.71 9.89 10.68
C MET A 7 -14.90 8.48 10.15
N VAL A 8 -14.97 8.34 8.82
CA VAL A 8 -14.94 7.03 8.17
C VAL A 8 -13.69 6.31 8.68
N PRO A 9 -13.82 5.13 9.32
CA PRO A 9 -12.68 4.36 9.79
C PRO A 9 -11.67 4.19 8.65
N ARG A 10 -10.37 4.32 8.93
CA ARG A 10 -9.32 4.35 7.88
C ARG A 10 -9.45 3.21 6.87
N LEU A 11 -9.82 2.02 7.35
CA LEU A 11 -10.01 0.80 6.56
C LEU A 11 -11.22 0.84 5.61
N HIS A 12 -12.19 1.72 5.83
CA HIS A 12 -13.37 1.91 4.97
C HIS A 12 -13.16 2.94 3.86
N LYS A 13 -12.03 3.66 3.85
CA LYS A 13 -11.71 4.61 2.79
C LYS A 13 -11.46 3.89 1.46
N THR A 14 -11.85 4.55 0.38
CA THR A 14 -11.62 4.13 -1.01
C THR A 14 -10.72 5.15 -1.71
N ASN A 15 -10.14 4.80 -2.85
CA ASN A 15 -9.30 5.70 -3.64
C ASN A 15 -8.10 6.26 -2.85
N VAL A 16 -7.40 5.39 -2.12
CA VAL A 16 -6.31 5.79 -1.23
C VAL A 16 -4.96 5.29 -1.73
N VAL A 17 -3.92 6.05 -1.41
CA VAL A 17 -2.53 5.57 -1.31
C VAL A 17 -2.28 5.22 0.14
N TYR A 18 -1.74 4.03 0.40
CA TYR A 18 -1.50 3.50 1.74
C TYR A 18 -0.08 2.97 1.88
N LYS A 19 0.37 2.88 3.13
CA LYS A 19 1.66 2.34 3.54
C LYS A 19 1.45 1.22 4.55
N ILE A 20 2.18 0.13 4.35
CA ILE A 20 2.27 -0.99 5.29
C ILE A 20 3.72 -1.08 5.75
N ASP A 21 3.93 -0.92 7.06
CA ASP A 21 5.26 -1.03 7.65
C ASP A 21 5.53 -2.48 8.08
N CYS A 22 6.78 -2.91 7.91
CA CYS A 22 7.29 -4.12 8.54
C CYS A 22 7.25 -3.93 10.07
N ALA A 23 6.92 -5.00 10.80
CA ALA A 23 6.92 -4.99 12.25
C ALA A 23 8.35 -5.17 12.82
N ASP A 24 9.23 -5.83 12.06
CA ASP A 24 10.52 -6.33 12.55
C ASP A 24 11.73 -5.55 11.98
N CYS A 25 11.52 -4.71 10.96
CA CYS A 25 12.54 -3.82 10.41
C CYS A 25 11.96 -2.50 9.91
N ASP A 26 12.82 -1.61 9.40
CA ASP A 26 12.46 -0.29 8.87
C ASP A 26 11.89 -0.32 7.44
N ALA A 27 11.73 -1.52 6.86
CA ALA A 27 11.18 -1.69 5.52
C ALA A 27 9.68 -1.37 5.48
N SER A 28 9.21 -0.89 4.34
CA SER A 28 7.79 -0.60 4.14
C SER A 28 7.34 -0.78 2.69
N TYR A 29 6.07 -1.07 2.51
CA TYR A 29 5.42 -1.17 1.20
C TYR A 29 4.42 -0.03 1.04
N VAL A 30 4.42 0.62 -0.13
CA VAL A 30 3.40 1.58 -0.54
C VAL A 30 2.58 1.00 -1.67
N GLY A 31 1.26 1.18 -1.59
CA GLY A 31 0.36 0.77 -2.66
C GLY A 31 -0.84 1.69 -2.77
N GLN A 32 -1.57 1.64 -3.88
CA GLN A 32 -2.87 2.29 -4.04
C GLN A 32 -4.02 1.30 -4.19
N THR A 33 -5.25 1.79 -3.95
CA THR A 33 -6.47 1.06 -4.28
C THR A 33 -7.63 2.00 -4.58
N SER A 34 -8.43 1.69 -5.60
CA SER A 34 -9.74 2.32 -5.84
C SER A 34 -10.83 1.76 -4.92
N ARG A 35 -10.64 0.53 -4.41
CA ARG A 35 -11.59 -0.18 -3.57
C ARG A 35 -11.40 0.19 -2.10
N LYS A 36 -12.22 -0.39 -1.21
CA LYS A 36 -12.04 -0.24 0.24
C LYS A 36 -10.65 -0.75 0.64
N LEU A 37 -9.96 0.02 1.48
CA LEU A 37 -8.63 -0.35 1.97
C LEU A 37 -8.66 -1.72 2.67
N SER A 38 -9.68 -2.00 3.49
CA SER A 38 -9.85 -3.31 4.15
C SER A 38 -9.83 -4.49 3.19
N THR A 39 -10.47 -4.35 2.03
CA THR A 39 -10.47 -5.39 0.99
C THR A 39 -9.06 -5.63 0.47
N ARG A 40 -8.31 -4.56 0.17
CA ARG A 40 -6.94 -4.68 -0.34
C ARG A 40 -5.99 -5.31 0.68
N ILE A 41 -6.10 -4.93 1.95
CA ILE A 41 -5.31 -5.52 3.03
C ILE A 41 -5.63 -7.01 3.21
N SER A 42 -6.92 -7.38 3.12
CA SER A 42 -7.33 -8.78 3.21
C SER A 42 -6.77 -9.63 2.06
N GLU A 43 -6.71 -9.09 0.85
CA GLU A 43 -6.09 -9.77 -0.29
C GLU A 43 -4.61 -10.06 -0.07
N HIS A 44 -3.86 -9.08 0.44
CA HIS A 44 -2.44 -9.28 0.78
C HIS A 44 -2.27 -10.39 1.81
N ARG A 45 -3.07 -10.38 2.89
CA ARG A 45 -3.03 -11.44 3.93
C ARG A 45 -3.35 -12.82 3.36
N LEU A 46 -4.37 -12.91 2.50
CA LEU A 46 -4.75 -14.16 1.86
C LEU A 46 -3.69 -14.66 0.87
N HIS A 47 -3.01 -13.75 0.16
CA HIS A 47 -1.97 -14.11 -0.80
C HIS A 47 -0.75 -14.71 -0.11
N ILE A 48 -0.40 -14.25 1.09
CA ILE A 48 0.69 -14.82 1.88
C ILE A 48 0.46 -16.30 2.22
N GLY A 49 -0.78 -16.68 2.55
CA GLY A 49 -1.11 -18.06 2.88
C GLY A 49 -1.17 -19.02 1.69
N ARG A 50 -1.09 -18.51 0.45
CA ARG A 50 -1.18 -19.33 -0.77
C ARG A 50 0.23 -19.65 -1.28
N ASN A 51 0.51 -20.93 -1.51
CA ASN A 51 1.75 -21.36 -2.17
C ASN A 51 1.63 -21.16 -3.70
N THR A 52 1.54 -19.90 -4.13
CA THR A 52 1.50 -19.54 -5.55
C THR A 52 2.90 -19.24 -6.06
N SER A 53 3.19 -19.62 -7.31
CA SER A 53 4.45 -19.32 -7.98
C SER A 53 4.74 -17.82 -8.14
N SER A 54 3.70 -16.96 -8.11
CA SER A 54 3.81 -15.50 -8.18
C SER A 54 3.60 -14.87 -6.79
N ARG A 55 4.65 -14.82 -5.97
CA ARG A 55 4.61 -14.18 -4.65
C ARG A 55 4.67 -12.66 -4.77
N SER A 56 3.91 -11.94 -3.94
CA SER A 56 4.04 -10.48 -3.83
C SER A 56 5.33 -10.10 -3.09
N VAL A 57 5.81 -8.86 -3.24
CA VAL A 57 6.96 -8.34 -2.47
C VAL A 57 6.76 -8.42 -0.96
N ILE A 58 5.52 -8.22 -0.51
CA ILE A 58 5.14 -8.35 0.90
C ILE A 58 5.30 -9.81 1.34
N THR A 59 4.79 -10.76 0.55
CA THR A 59 4.91 -12.20 0.82
C THR A 59 6.37 -12.64 0.81
N ASP A 60 7.15 -12.19 -0.17
CA ASP A 60 8.54 -12.56 -0.32
C ASP A 60 9.38 -12.05 0.87
N HIS A 61 9.26 -10.76 1.22
CA HIS A 61 9.94 -10.19 2.38
C HIS A 61 9.58 -10.96 3.67
N ARG A 62 8.28 -11.22 3.88
CA ARG A 62 7.81 -11.95 5.05
C ARG A 62 8.48 -13.33 5.17
N LEU A 63 8.48 -14.10 4.08
CA LEU A 63 8.98 -15.48 4.07
C LEU A 63 10.51 -15.56 4.11
N SER A 64 11.20 -14.66 3.40
CA SER A 64 12.67 -14.65 3.30
C SER A 64 13.33 -14.25 4.61
N TYR A 65 12.72 -13.33 5.36
CA TYR A 65 13.29 -12.80 6.61
C TYR A 65 12.54 -13.28 7.87
N ASN A 66 11.47 -14.08 7.71
CA ASN A 66 10.58 -14.49 8.80
C ASN A 66 10.05 -13.29 9.61
N HIS A 67 9.74 -12.20 8.91
CA HIS A 67 9.16 -10.97 9.48
C HIS A 67 7.63 -11.03 9.44
N ASP A 68 6.96 -10.03 9.99
CA ASP A 68 5.55 -9.74 9.77
C ASP A 68 5.32 -8.25 9.50
N PHE A 69 4.08 -7.91 9.17
CA PHE A 69 3.67 -6.53 8.88
C PHE A 69 2.66 -6.02 9.91
N LYS A 70 2.62 -4.70 10.09
CA LYS A 70 1.66 -4.02 10.98
C LYS A 70 0.28 -3.95 10.34
N TRP A 71 -0.40 -5.09 10.26
CA TRP A 71 -1.70 -5.23 9.57
C TRP A 71 -2.83 -4.37 10.13
N ASP A 72 -2.76 -4.05 11.42
CA ASP A 72 -3.77 -3.26 12.12
C ASP A 72 -3.40 -1.76 12.20
N ASP A 73 -2.17 -1.40 11.83
CA ASP A 73 -1.66 -0.02 11.85
C ASP A 73 -1.26 0.46 10.44
N ILE A 74 -2.24 0.44 9.55
CA ILE A 74 -2.06 0.89 8.16
C ILE A 74 -2.15 2.42 8.10
N THR A 75 -1.14 3.02 7.47
CA THR A 75 -1.10 4.46 7.24
C THR A 75 -1.73 4.81 5.89
N VAL A 76 -2.68 5.74 5.88
CA VAL A 76 -3.21 6.33 4.64
C VAL A 76 -2.38 7.56 4.34
N LEU A 77 -1.65 7.55 3.22
CA LEU A 77 -0.75 8.61 2.79
C LEU A 77 -1.49 9.70 1.99
N ASP A 78 -2.46 9.29 1.18
CA ASP A 78 -3.25 10.20 0.34
C ASP A 78 -4.64 9.62 0.02
N ASN A 79 -5.58 10.49 -0.35
CA ASN A 79 -6.92 10.13 -0.83
C ASN A 79 -7.25 10.91 -2.10
N GLU A 80 -7.14 10.25 -3.24
CA GLU A 80 -7.26 10.86 -4.57
C GLU A 80 -8.17 10.01 -5.46
N PRO A 81 -9.40 10.47 -5.75
CA PRO A 81 -10.34 9.78 -6.62
C PRO A 81 -9.84 9.61 -8.05
N ASN A 82 -9.09 10.58 -8.57
CA ASN A 82 -8.57 10.55 -9.92
C ASN A 82 -7.43 9.52 -10.04
N LEU A 83 -7.59 8.52 -10.90
CA LEU A 83 -6.64 7.43 -11.05
C LEU A 83 -5.23 7.92 -11.39
N TYR A 84 -5.10 8.83 -12.37
CA TYR A 84 -3.79 9.32 -12.82
C TYR A 84 -3.05 10.05 -11.71
N LYS A 85 -3.75 10.97 -11.03
CA LYS A 85 -3.17 11.68 -9.87
C LYS A 85 -2.83 10.72 -8.72
N ARG A 86 -3.64 9.68 -8.50
CA ARG A 86 -3.38 8.66 -7.48
C ARG A 86 -2.16 7.80 -7.81
N ILE A 87 -1.95 7.42 -9.07
CA ILE A 87 -0.75 6.72 -9.53
C ILE A 87 0.47 7.62 -9.32
N LEU A 88 0.40 8.89 -9.72
CA LEU A 88 1.50 9.83 -9.50
C LEU A 88 1.82 9.99 -7.99
N SER A 89 0.78 10.09 -7.16
CA SER A 89 0.90 10.15 -5.71
C SER A 89 1.59 8.91 -5.15
N GLU A 90 1.17 7.71 -5.56
CA GLU A 90 1.82 6.44 -5.21
C GLU A 90 3.31 6.44 -5.58
N VAL A 91 3.66 6.83 -6.81
CA VAL A 91 5.06 6.91 -7.27
C VAL A 91 5.88 7.88 -6.42
N ILE A 92 5.33 9.06 -6.10
CA ILE A 92 6.01 10.04 -5.24
C ILE A 92 6.27 9.42 -3.86
N PHE A 93 5.29 8.73 -3.29
CA PHE A 93 5.47 8.10 -1.98
C PHE A 93 6.45 6.93 -2.01
N ILE A 94 6.47 6.10 -3.06
CA ILE A 94 7.47 5.04 -3.26
C ILE A 94 8.88 5.64 -3.32
N LYS A 95 9.09 6.66 -4.15
CA LYS A 95 10.41 7.32 -4.32
C LYS A 95 10.92 8.02 -3.05
N ARG A 96 10.02 8.37 -2.13
CA ARG A 96 10.36 8.99 -0.84
C ARG A 96 10.70 7.97 0.25
N GLN A 97 10.51 6.67 0.01
CA GLN A 97 10.85 5.64 0.98
C GLN A 97 12.38 5.49 1.10
N THR A 98 12.86 5.35 2.33
CA THR A 98 14.27 5.07 2.60
C THR A 98 14.59 3.58 2.43
N ASN A 99 13.70 2.71 2.92
CA ASN A 99 13.77 1.25 2.75
C ASN A 99 12.43 0.73 2.20
N GLY A 100 12.21 0.95 0.90
CA GLY A 100 10.97 0.57 0.20
C GLY A 100 11.02 -0.86 -0.34
N LEU A 101 9.95 -1.62 -0.15
CA LEU A 101 9.79 -2.98 -0.70
C LEU A 101 9.30 -3.01 -2.15
N ASN A 102 8.78 -1.89 -2.65
CA ASN A 102 8.29 -1.77 -4.01
C ASN A 102 9.39 -2.01 -5.05
N PHE A 103 9.05 -2.64 -6.17
CA PHE A 103 9.97 -2.79 -7.29
C PHE A 103 10.07 -1.49 -8.09
N GLN A 104 11.18 -1.27 -8.80
CA GLN A 104 11.32 -0.09 -9.69
C GLN A 104 10.25 -0.09 -10.78
N THR A 105 9.84 -1.27 -11.26
CA THR A 105 8.73 -1.47 -12.20
C THR A 105 7.38 -0.99 -11.66
N ASP A 106 7.20 -0.92 -10.33
CA ASP A 106 5.97 -0.38 -9.73
C ASP A 106 5.83 1.13 -9.97
N THR A 107 6.91 1.80 -10.39
CA THR A 107 6.93 3.24 -10.74
C THR A 107 6.85 3.52 -12.24
N GLU A 108 6.91 2.49 -13.08
CA GLU A 108 6.90 2.59 -14.55
C GLU A 108 5.50 2.82 -15.14
N CYS A 109 4.43 2.81 -14.33
CA CYS A 109 3.07 3.15 -14.77
C CYS A 109 2.86 4.64 -15.16
N LEU A 110 3.94 5.42 -15.27
CA LEU A 110 3.88 6.76 -15.86
C LEU A 110 3.92 6.61 -17.39
N PRO A 111 2.87 7.01 -18.14
CA PRO A 111 2.97 7.04 -19.60
C PRO A 111 4.12 7.97 -20.01
N ASP A 112 4.92 7.51 -20.97
CA ASP A 112 6.17 8.11 -21.52
C ASP A 112 6.00 9.50 -22.17
N SER A 113 4.91 10.22 -21.94
CA SER A 113 4.61 11.47 -22.64
C SER A 113 4.88 12.70 -21.77
N TYR A 114 6.08 13.26 -21.92
CA TYR A 114 6.28 14.71 -22.08
C TYR A 114 7.33 15.00 -23.13
#